data_AF-A0A0C5XKF4-F1
#
_entry.id   AF-A0A0C5XKF4-F1
#
_cell.length_a   1.000
_cell.length_b   1.000
_cell.length_c   1.000
_cell.angle_alpha   90.00
_cell.angle_beta   90.00
_cell.angle_gamma   90.00
#
_symmetry.space_group_name_H-M   'P 1'
#
loop_
_entity.id
_entity.type
_entity.pdbx_description
1 polymer ?
#
loop_
_entity_poly.entity_id
_entity_poly.type
_entity_poly.pdbx_seq_one_letter_code
_entity_poly.pdbx_strand_id
1 'polypeptide(L)'
;MGVQIEAMDGGKLKLTGDVETVLDLPASAVTDGFSFAFSDGTLLKGHHDIGSGRCHFALAAEGTACVRIMREGRHDRARIDGQIEWMTLACGSRTLCPIHAKPQDDGRQLVLDIESKQAA
;
A
#
# COMPACT_ATOMS: atom_id res chain seq x y z
N MET A 1 -15.90 -0.76 9.18
CA MET A 1 -15.94 -1.99 8.37
C MET A 1 -14.52 -2.20 7.85
N GLY A 2 -13.97 -3.41 7.95
CA GLY A 2 -12.57 -3.67 7.65
C GLY A 2 -12.29 -3.96 6.17
N VAL A 3 -11.01 -3.99 5.81
CA VAL A 3 -10.53 -4.37 4.48
C VAL A 3 -9.81 -5.71 4.56
N GLN A 4 -10.07 -6.58 3.59
CA GLN A 4 -9.32 -7.81 3.36
C GLN A 4 -8.58 -7.71 2.03
N ILE A 5 -7.32 -8.15 2.05
CA ILE A 5 -6.42 -8.19 0.92
C ILE A 5 -5.93 -9.63 0.77
N GLU A 6 -6.16 -10.20 -0.40
CA GLU A 6 -5.71 -11.54 -0.74
C GLU A 6 -4.86 -11.47 -2.00
N ALA A 7 -3.63 -11.97 -1.91
CA ALA A 7 -2.81 -12.14 -3.09
C ALA A 7 -3.21 -13.40 -3.86
N MET A 8 -3.18 -13.29 -5.19
CA MET A 8 -3.57 -14.33 -6.12
C MET A 8 -2.45 -14.56 -7.14
N ASP A 9 -2.53 -15.71 -7.82
CA ASP A 9 -1.64 -16.03 -8.92
C ASP A 9 -1.68 -14.98 -10.04
N GLY A 10 -0.53 -14.81 -10.70
CA GLY A 10 -0.39 -13.85 -11.81
C GLY A 10 -0.21 -12.40 -11.38
N GLY A 11 0.17 -12.15 -10.13
CA GLY A 11 0.39 -10.80 -9.62
C GLY A 11 -0.92 -10.02 -9.49
N LYS A 12 -1.95 -10.65 -8.94
CA LYS A 12 -3.25 -10.01 -8.71
C LYS A 12 -3.52 -9.88 -7.21
N LEU A 13 -4.22 -8.83 -6.81
CA LEU A 13 -4.69 -8.64 -5.45
C LEU A 13 -6.21 -8.54 -5.45
N LYS A 14 -6.88 -9.46 -4.75
CA LYS A 14 -8.31 -9.33 -4.44
C LYS A 14 -8.48 -8.47 -3.19
N LEU A 15 -9.26 -7.41 -3.33
CA LEU A 15 -9.64 -6.51 -2.26
C LEU A 15 -11.12 -6.73 -1.92
N THR A 16 -11.44 -6.79 -0.63
CA THR A 16 -12.81 -6.95 -0.14
C THR A 16 -13.04 -6.06 1.07
N GLY A 17 -14.20 -5.42 1.12
CA GLY A 17 -14.63 -4.50 2.16
C GLY A 17 -15.93 -3.85 1.70
N ASP A 18 -16.05 -2.54 1.86
CA ASP A 18 -17.15 -1.73 1.31
C ASP A 18 -17.18 -1.79 -0.22
N VAL A 19 -16.01 -1.96 -0.84
CA VAL A 19 -15.83 -2.21 -2.28
C VAL A 19 -15.11 -3.54 -2.47
N GLU A 20 -15.62 -4.35 -3.40
CA GLU A 20 -14.95 -5.58 -3.85
C GLU A 20 -14.36 -5.37 -5.24
N THR A 21 -13.06 -5.63 -5.40
CA THR A 21 -12.37 -5.49 -6.68
C THR A 21 -11.12 -6.37 -6.75
N VAL A 22 -10.59 -6.54 -7.95
CA VAL A 22 -9.30 -7.21 -8.19
C VAL A 22 -8.38 -6.23 -8.90
N LEU A 23 -7.18 -6.04 -8.36
CA LEU A 23 -6.14 -5.21 -8.95
C LEU A 23 -5.10 -6.08 -9.64
N ASP A 24 -4.78 -5.76 -10.89
CA ASP A 24 -3.62 -6.31 -11.59
C ASP A 24 -2.37 -5.51 -11.20
N LEU A 25 -1.35 -6.19 -10.68
CA LEU A 25 -0.09 -5.57 -10.33
C LEU A 25 0.81 -5.47 -11.56
N PRO A 26 1.53 -4.34 -11.75
CA PRO A 26 2.56 -4.26 -12.77
C PRO A 26 3.70 -5.23 -12.45
N ALA A 27 4.45 -5.65 -13.47
CA ALA A 27 5.59 -6.55 -13.30
C ALA A 27 6.64 -6.02 -12.29
N SER A 28 6.78 -4.70 -12.18
CA SER A 28 7.62 -4.06 -11.16
C SER A 28 7.16 -4.33 -9.73
N ALA A 29 5.86 -4.46 -9.47
CA ALA A 29 5.38 -4.82 -8.14
C ALA A 29 5.62 -6.30 -7.79
N VAL A 30 5.65 -7.17 -8.82
CA VAL A 30 5.99 -8.58 -8.64
C VAL A 30 7.48 -8.74 -8.34
N THR A 31 8.33 -7.95 -8.99
CA THR A 31 9.79 -8.05 -8.88
C THR A 31 10.36 -7.23 -7.72
N ASP A 32 9.92 -5.98 -7.55
CA ASP A 32 10.45 -5.02 -6.58
C ASP A 32 9.58 -4.89 -5.32
N GLY A 33 8.40 -5.51 -5.31
CA GLY A 33 7.42 -5.41 -4.22
C GLY A 33 6.48 -4.21 -4.34
N PHE A 34 5.59 -4.09 -3.36
CA PHE A 34 4.57 -3.04 -3.31
C PHE A 34 4.22 -2.72 -1.86
N SER A 35 3.43 -1.67 -1.64
CA SER A 35 2.99 -1.26 -0.32
C SER A 35 1.62 -0.63 -0.33
N PHE A 36 0.90 -0.82 0.76
CA PHE A 36 -0.35 -0.16 1.07
C PHE A 36 -0.18 0.86 2.18
N ALA A 37 -0.84 1.99 2.03
CA ALA A 37 -1.08 2.94 3.10
C ALA A 37 -2.58 3.07 3.34
N PHE A 38 -2.98 3.08 4.61
CA PHE A 38 -4.37 3.15 5.06
C PHE A 38 -4.64 4.44 5.84
N SER A 39 -5.89 4.89 5.84
CA SER A 39 -6.32 6.13 6.52
C SER A 39 -6.07 6.18 8.02
N ASP A 40 -5.88 5.03 8.66
CA ASP A 40 -5.62 4.89 10.09
C ASP A 40 -4.13 4.98 10.46
N GLY A 41 -3.25 5.20 9.47
CA GLY A 41 -1.79 5.23 9.63
C GLY A 41 -1.10 3.88 9.44
N THR A 42 -1.85 2.79 9.21
CA THR A 42 -1.26 1.47 8.96
C THR A 42 -0.49 1.48 7.64
N LEU A 43 0.71 0.87 7.64
CA LEU A 43 1.49 0.61 6.43
C LEU A 43 1.75 -0.89 6.29
N LEU A 44 1.37 -1.46 5.15
CA LEU A 44 1.56 -2.88 4.85
C LEU A 44 2.46 -3.04 3.63
N LYS A 45 3.48 -3.89 3.71
CA LYS A 45 4.32 -4.29 2.56
C LYS A 45 3.84 -5.61 1.98
N GLY A 46 3.90 -5.71 0.67
CA GLY A 46 3.77 -6.96 -0.06
C GLY A 46 5.00 -7.21 -0.93
N HIS A 47 5.45 -8.46 -0.99
CA HIS A 47 6.51 -8.88 -1.88
C HIS A 47 6.25 -10.29 -2.40
N HIS A 48 6.69 -10.57 -3.63
CA HIS A 48 6.63 -11.92 -4.17
C HIS A 48 7.97 -12.61 -3.94
N ASP A 49 7.93 -13.82 -3.41
CA ASP A 49 9.06 -14.73 -3.45
C ASP A 49 9.08 -15.38 -4.84
N ILE A 50 10.07 -15.01 -5.66
CA ILE A 50 10.23 -15.51 -7.03
C ILE A 50 10.45 -17.03 -7.03
N GLY A 51 11.13 -17.58 -6.01
CA GLY A 51 11.45 -19.00 -5.95
C GLY A 51 10.21 -19.89 -5.73
N SER A 52 9.27 -19.41 -4.91
CA SER A 52 8.04 -20.15 -4.60
C SER A 52 6.80 -19.65 -5.33
N GLY A 53 6.89 -18.48 -5.99
CA GLY A 53 5.76 -17.77 -6.59
C GLY A 53 4.73 -17.29 -5.57
N ARG A 54 5.07 -17.30 -4.28
CA ARG A 54 4.17 -16.88 -3.19
C ARG A 54 4.25 -15.38 -3.00
N CYS A 55 3.16 -14.78 -2.56
CA CYS A 55 3.13 -13.38 -2.17
C CYS A 55 2.99 -13.32 -0.66
N HIS A 56 3.88 -12.57 -0.02
CA HIS A 56 3.93 -12.42 1.42
C HIS A 56 3.61 -11.00 1.84
N PHE A 57 2.91 -10.87 2.96
CA PHE A 57 2.61 -9.59 3.59
C PHE A 57 3.43 -9.41 4.86
N ALA A 58 3.82 -8.17 5.13
CA ALA A 58 4.48 -7.77 6.36
C ALA A 58 4.01 -6.38 6.78
N LEU A 59 3.74 -6.21 8.07
CA LEU A 59 3.42 -4.90 8.63
C LEU A 59 4.69 -4.04 8.66
N ALA A 60 4.63 -2.84 8.09
CA ALA A 60 5.73 -1.89 8.10
C ALA A 60 5.56 -0.79 9.16
N ALA A 61 4.32 -0.42 9.47
CA ALA A 61 3.98 0.46 10.59
C ALA A 61 2.57 0.13 11.10
N GLU A 62 2.40 0.17 12.41
CA GLU A 62 1.10 0.04 13.07
C GLU A 62 0.32 1.36 12.99
N GLY A 63 -0.91 1.28 12.52
CA GLY A 63 -1.93 2.31 12.70
C GLY A 63 -2.86 1.96 13.87
N THR A 64 -4.05 2.56 13.87
CA THR A 64 -5.06 2.28 14.92
C THR A 64 -5.90 1.02 14.66
N ALA A 65 -5.95 0.52 13.42
CA ALA A 65 -6.69 -0.69 13.07
C ALA A 65 -5.96 -1.96 13.52
N CYS A 66 -6.73 -3.00 13.81
CA CYS A 66 -6.18 -4.32 14.10
C CYS A 66 -5.82 -5.03 12.78
N VAL A 67 -4.52 -5.31 12.57
CA VAL A 67 -4.03 -6.02 11.39
C VAL A 67 -3.75 -7.48 11.70
N ARG A 68 -4.27 -8.39 10.89
CA ARG A 68 -4.01 -9.83 10.95
C ARG A 68 -3.51 -10.33 9.60
N ILE A 69 -2.34 -10.96 9.58
CA ILE A 69 -1.78 -11.60 8.39
C ILE A 69 -1.91 -13.12 8.56
N MET A 70 -2.76 -13.74 7.75
CA MET A 70 -3.00 -15.17 7.73
C MET A 70 -2.11 -15.80 6.65
N ARG A 71 -1.29 -16.77 7.05
CA ARG A 71 -0.34 -17.47 6.17
C ARG A 71 -0.83 -18.90 5.90
N GLU A 72 -2.05 -18.99 5.41
CA GLU A 72 -2.71 -20.25 5.10
C GLU A 72 -2.92 -20.36 3.59
N GLY A 73 -2.55 -21.49 2.99
CA GLY A 73 -2.63 -21.68 1.54
C GLY A 73 -1.38 -21.21 0.80
N ARG A 74 -1.55 -20.77 -0.46
CA ARG A 74 -0.45 -20.43 -1.36
C ARG A 74 0.12 -19.03 -1.12
N HIS A 75 -0.74 -18.04 -0.92
CA HIS A 75 -0.33 -16.66 -0.69
C HIS A 75 -0.86 -16.18 0.66
N ASP A 76 -0.21 -15.15 1.22
CA ASP A 76 -0.70 -14.51 2.43
C ASP A 76 -2.04 -13.80 2.17
N ARG A 77 -2.83 -13.66 3.23
CA ARG A 77 -4.03 -12.82 3.29
C ARG A 77 -3.89 -11.85 4.44
N ALA A 78 -4.16 -10.57 4.21
CA ALA A 78 -4.19 -9.56 5.26
C ALA A 78 -5.63 -9.11 5.53
N ARG A 79 -5.97 -8.97 6.81
CA ARG A 79 -7.24 -8.40 7.27
C ARG A 79 -6.94 -7.19 8.16
N ILE A 80 -7.52 -6.06 7.83
CA ILE A 80 -7.37 -4.79 8.52
C ILE A 80 -8.74 -4.43 9.09
N ASP A 81 -8.93 -4.65 10.39
CA ASP A 81 -10.17 -4.40 11.10
C ASP A 81 -10.14 -3.02 11.76
N GLY A 82 -10.92 -2.08 11.22
CA GLY A 82 -11.02 -0.70 11.70
C GLY A 82 -12.04 0.11 10.91
N GLN A 83 -12.02 1.43 11.08
CA GLN A 83 -12.68 2.37 10.17
C GLN A 83 -11.65 2.83 9.14
N ILE A 84 -11.72 2.25 7.94
CA ILE A 84 -10.83 2.61 6.83
C ILE A 84 -11.64 3.44 5.83
N GLU A 85 -11.22 4.69 5.63
CA GLU A 85 -11.88 5.63 4.71
C GLU A 85 -11.22 5.62 3.34
N TRP A 86 -9.90 5.37 3.30
CA TRP A 86 -9.13 5.23 2.08
C TRP A 86 -7.97 4.26 2.26
N MET A 87 -7.53 3.71 1.13
CA MET A 87 -6.33 2.90 1.01
C MET A 87 -5.67 3.24 -0.32
N THR A 88 -4.34 3.35 -0.33
CA THR A 88 -3.55 3.55 -1.56
C THR A 88 -2.56 2.41 -1.75
N LEU A 89 -2.29 2.07 -3.00
CA LEU A 89 -1.31 1.07 -3.40
C LEU A 89 -0.17 1.75 -4.18
N ALA A 90 1.06 1.51 -3.76
CA ALA A 90 2.25 1.95 -4.45
C ALA A 90 3.12 0.75 -4.84
N CYS A 91 3.67 0.76 -6.05
CA CYS A 91 4.48 -0.32 -6.61
C CYS A 91 5.95 0.08 -6.65
N GLY A 92 6.83 -0.82 -6.22
CA GLY A 92 8.27 -0.62 -6.17
C GLY A 92 8.88 -0.81 -4.77
N SER A 93 10.21 -0.87 -4.74
CA SER A 93 11.01 -1.16 -3.55
C SER A 93 11.17 0.01 -2.57
N ARG A 94 10.85 1.25 -2.98
CA ARG A 94 11.02 2.49 -2.21
C ARG A 94 9.70 3.18 -1.84
N THR A 95 8.63 2.39 -1.74
CA THR A 95 7.25 2.88 -1.60
C THR A 95 6.91 3.37 -0.19
N LEU A 96 7.69 2.97 0.84
CA LEU A 96 7.49 3.37 2.24
C LEU A 96 8.75 4.01 2.84
N CYS A 97 9.44 4.85 2.08
CA CYS A 97 10.60 5.59 2.62
C CYS A 97 10.15 6.44 3.81
N PRO A 98 10.71 6.24 5.03
CA PRO A 98 10.49 7.18 6.11
C PRO A 98 10.99 8.55 5.65
N ILE A 99 10.16 9.58 5.79
CA ILE A 99 10.58 10.96 5.56
C ILE A 99 11.58 11.30 6.67
N HIS A 100 12.85 10.92 6.48
CA HIS A 100 13.98 11.51 7.20
C HIS A 100 14.41 12.81 6.50
N ALA A 101 13.45 13.56 5.93
CA ALA A 101 13.74 14.91 5.51
C ALA A 101 13.93 15.73 6.79
N LYS A 102 15.19 16.02 7.14
CA LYS A 102 15.44 17.31 7.78
C LYS A 102 14.80 18.33 6.84
N PRO A 103 13.95 19.26 7.32
CA PRO A 103 13.21 20.19 6.46
C PRO A 103 14.10 21.04 5.53
N GLN A 104 15.43 21.03 5.76
CA GLN A 104 16.42 21.70 4.92
C GLN A 104 16.80 20.95 3.64
N ASP A 105 16.44 19.68 3.47
CA ASP A 105 16.88 18.84 2.32
C ASP A 105 15.74 18.48 1.35
N ASP A 106 14.51 18.98 1.60
CA ASP A 106 13.38 18.75 0.71
C ASP A 106 13.35 19.79 -0.43
N GLY A 107 14.33 19.71 -1.32
CA GLY A 107 14.38 20.51 -2.56
C GLY A 107 13.28 20.17 -3.58
N ARG A 108 12.25 19.41 -3.18
CA ARG A 108 11.11 19.00 -4.02
C ARG A 108 9.81 19.70 -3.66
N GLN A 109 9.85 20.71 -2.80
CA GLN A 109 8.71 21.63 -2.69
C GLN A 109 8.57 22.35 -4.04
N LEU A 110 7.77 21.75 -4.93
CA LEU A 110 7.30 22.40 -6.15
C LEU A 110 6.55 23.63 -5.68
N VAL A 111 7.13 24.80 -5.90
CA VAL A 111 6.42 26.07 -5.76
C VAL A 111 5.26 25.98 -6.74
N LEU A 112 4.05 25.79 -6.20
CA LEU A 112 2.84 25.96 -6.98
C LEU A 112 2.69 27.46 -7.19
N ASP A 113 3.27 27.97 -8.28
CA ASP A 113 3.05 29.32 -8.79
C ASP A 113 1.60 29.42 -9.29
N ILE A 114 0.66 29.42 -8.36
CA ILE A 114 -0.75 29.73 -8.63
C ILE A 114 -0.85 31.25 -8.60
N GLU A 115 -0.63 31.88 -9.76
CA GLU A 115 -0.99 33.28 -9.93
C GLU A 115 -2.51 33.43 -9.81
N SER A 116 -2.97 33.99 -8.70
CA SER A 116 -4.35 34.44 -8.54
C SER A 116 -4.54 35.69 -9.41
N LYS A 117 -5.16 35.53 -10.59
CA LYS A 117 -5.71 36.67 -11.30
C LYS A 117 -6.95 37.16 -10.54
N GLN A 118 -6.85 38.32 -9.90
CA GLN A 118 -8.04 39.05 -9.48
C GLN A 118 -8.82 39.47 -10.72
N ALA A 119 -10.09 39.07 -10.77
CA ALA A 119 -11.03 39.60 -11.76
C ALA A 119 -11.33 41.06 -11.41
N ALA A 120 -11.16 41.95 -12.40
CA ALA A 120 -11.51 43.36 -12.34
C ALA A 120 -13.02 43.59 -12.41
#